data_AF-A0A0D2D403-F1
#
_entry.id   AF-A0A0D2D403-F1
#
_cell.length_a   1.000
_cell.length_b   1.000
_cell.length_c   1.000
_cell.angle_alpha   90.00
_cell.angle_beta   90.00
_cell.angle_gamma   90.00
#
_symmetry.space_group_name_H-M   'P 1'
#
loop_
_entity.id
_entity.type
_entity.pdbx_description
1 polymer ?
#
loop_
_entity_poly.entity_id
_entity_poly.type
_entity_poly.pdbx_seq_one_letter_code
_entity_poly.pdbx_strand_id
1 'polypeptide(L)'
;MPFQSTSSVLPLPSTPHNWTMTTPTWAHFLAFINSTPAPEDELDYFRSLPWTKDYLDNPEFKAVQTTSRIPKSTNDDNFFARTLQGDDTIQHWLALIPKAFVPLPQQTDTPPIGTLNGRTTRKIRDTHQSDLLLLLHLNNGLNGFADVVHGGALCAIFDEALSFCVEARRQLTTDARELIYTAKLTISYLAPVRSPSTVVVKCWLEAAHGRKWYVRGQLIGEDGTIYSEAEGLWVSAGQKL
;
A
#
# COMPACT_ATOMS: atom_id res chain seq x y z
N MET A 1 23.00 -18.29 44.39
CA MET A 1 23.11 -16.92 43.86
C MET A 1 22.36 -16.87 42.54
N PRO A 2 21.20 -16.18 42.44
CA PRO A 2 20.47 -16.07 41.18
C PRO A 2 21.09 -14.99 40.31
N PHE A 3 21.23 -15.24 39.00
CA PHE A 3 21.59 -14.24 38.01
C PHE A 3 20.35 -13.38 37.72
N GLN A 4 20.39 -12.10 38.08
CA GLN A 4 19.38 -11.12 37.67
C GLN A 4 19.70 -10.64 36.24
N SER A 5 18.76 -10.90 35.34
CA SER A 5 18.69 -10.29 34.00
C SER A 5 18.36 -8.80 34.16
N THR A 6 19.20 -7.93 33.59
CA THR A 6 18.87 -6.51 33.43
C THR A 6 18.85 -6.19 31.93
N SER A 7 17.68 -6.41 31.32
CA SER A 7 17.40 -5.83 30.00
C SER A 7 17.06 -4.37 30.19
N SER A 8 17.99 -3.48 29.83
CA SER A 8 17.74 -2.03 29.80
C SER A 8 17.12 -1.68 28.45
N VAL A 9 15.79 -1.63 28.41
CA VAL A 9 15.06 -1.06 27.27
C VAL A 9 15.20 0.45 27.37
N LEU A 10 15.93 1.07 26.42
CA LEU A 10 15.98 2.52 26.29
C LEU A 10 14.59 3.03 25.84
N PRO A 11 14.09 4.16 26.39
CA PRO A 11 12.83 4.74 25.92
C PRO A 11 13.00 5.28 24.50
N LEU A 12 12.01 5.02 23.64
CA LEU A 12 11.92 5.65 22.33
C LEU A 12 11.79 7.18 22.48
N PRO A 13 12.44 7.98 21.62
CA PRO A 13 12.31 9.42 21.66
C PRO A 13 10.88 9.82 21.32
N SER A 14 10.18 10.47 22.25
CA SER A 14 8.85 11.05 22.02
C SER A 14 9.00 12.48 21.49
N THR A 15 8.90 12.66 20.18
CA THR A 15 8.60 13.97 19.60
C THR A 15 7.09 14.23 19.73
N PRO A 16 6.65 15.33 20.37
CA PRO A 16 5.24 15.66 20.43
C PRO A 16 4.84 16.33 19.12
N HIS A 17 4.20 15.59 18.22
CA HIS A 17 3.50 16.19 17.08
C HIS A 17 2.06 16.48 17.49
N ASN A 18 1.82 17.74 17.81
CA ASN A 18 0.54 18.28 18.25
C ASN A 18 -0.41 18.42 17.04
N TRP A 19 -0.92 17.31 16.52
CA TRP A 19 -1.97 17.30 15.50
C TRP A 19 -3.32 17.03 16.18
N THR A 20 -4.15 18.06 16.32
CA THR A 20 -5.59 17.87 16.57
C THR A 20 -6.26 17.40 15.28
N MET A 21 -5.90 16.22 14.80
CA MET A 21 -6.61 15.51 13.74
C MET A 21 -7.27 14.30 14.37
N THR A 22 -8.58 14.16 14.19
CA THR A 22 -9.32 12.93 14.52
C THR A 22 -8.52 11.72 14.05
N THR A 23 -8.28 10.76 14.95
CA THR A 23 -7.54 9.52 14.66
C THR A 23 -7.97 8.95 13.31
N PRO A 24 -7.05 8.66 12.37
CA PRO A 24 -7.43 8.20 11.05
C PRO A 24 -8.21 6.89 11.14
N THR A 25 -9.40 6.87 10.55
CA THR A 25 -10.24 5.67 10.44
C THR A 25 -10.46 5.35 8.98
N TRP A 26 -10.58 4.05 8.68
CA TRP A 26 -10.93 3.59 7.34
C TRP A 26 -12.26 4.19 6.87
N ALA A 27 -13.25 4.35 7.75
CA ALA A 27 -14.52 4.99 7.41
C ALA A 27 -14.38 6.42 6.86
N HIS A 28 -13.41 7.22 7.31
CA HIS A 28 -13.22 8.61 6.86
C HIS A 28 -11.94 8.81 6.03
N PHE A 29 -11.49 7.74 5.38
CA PHE A 29 -10.25 7.69 4.61
C PHE A 29 -10.07 8.86 3.64
N LEU A 30 -11.05 9.19 2.80
CA LEU A 30 -10.90 10.29 1.84
C LEU A 30 -10.80 11.66 2.49
N ALA A 31 -11.58 11.89 3.55
CA ALA A 31 -11.51 13.13 4.29
C ALA A 31 -10.10 13.30 4.84
N PHE A 32 -9.54 12.24 5.44
CA PHE A 32 -8.18 12.24 5.97
C PHE A 32 -7.12 12.54 4.91
N ILE A 33 -7.08 11.82 3.78
CA ILE A 33 -6.03 12.03 2.76
C ILE A 33 -6.13 13.39 2.05
N ASN A 34 -7.31 14.02 2.08
CA ASN A 34 -7.53 15.35 1.51
C ASN A 34 -7.18 16.47 2.49
N SER A 35 -7.28 16.23 3.79
CA SER A 35 -6.96 17.22 4.83
C SER A 35 -5.52 17.10 5.36
N THR A 36 -4.86 15.97 5.13
CA THR A 36 -3.54 15.67 5.69
C THR A 36 -2.47 15.83 4.61
N PRO A 37 -1.44 16.67 4.82
CA PRO A 37 -0.33 16.76 3.88
C PRO A 37 0.44 15.43 3.82
N ALA A 38 1.07 15.15 2.69
CA ALA A 38 2.04 14.06 2.60
C ALA A 38 3.25 14.35 3.50
N PRO A 39 3.93 13.31 4.06
CA PRO A 39 5.13 13.52 4.85
C PRO A 39 6.24 14.14 4.00
N GLU A 40 6.85 15.21 4.53
CA GLU A 40 7.87 15.98 3.82
C GLU A 40 9.19 15.21 3.72
N ASP A 41 9.54 14.46 4.76
CA ASP A 41 10.70 13.55 4.79
C ASP A 41 10.62 12.45 3.73
N GLU A 42 9.44 11.85 3.54
CA GLU A 42 9.22 10.86 2.49
C GLU A 42 9.30 11.49 1.09
N LEU A 43 8.72 12.68 0.92
CA LEU A 43 8.84 13.44 -0.33
C LEU A 43 10.30 13.75 -0.64
N ASP A 44 11.08 14.19 0.34
CA ASP A 44 12.49 14.54 0.15
C ASP A 44 13.34 13.31 -0.18
N TYR A 45 13.11 12.19 0.51
CA TYR A 45 13.77 10.93 0.20
C TYR A 45 13.49 10.50 -1.25
N PHE A 46 12.24 10.38 -1.66
CA PHE A 46 11.91 9.93 -3.01
C PHE A 46 12.20 11.01 -4.07
N ARG A 47 12.34 12.29 -3.74
CA ARG A 47 12.87 13.30 -4.69
C ARG A 47 14.37 13.17 -4.92
N SER A 48 15.10 12.63 -3.94
CA SER A 48 16.56 12.43 -4.05
C SER A 48 16.93 11.30 -5.02
N LEU A 49 16.00 10.40 -5.33
CA LEU A 49 16.17 9.29 -6.26
C LEU A 49 15.74 9.72 -7.68
N PRO A 50 16.63 9.72 -8.69
CA PRO A 50 16.30 10.22 -10.02
C PRO A 50 15.12 9.51 -10.70
N TRP A 51 14.99 8.19 -10.54
CA TRP A 51 13.98 7.38 -11.23
C TRP A 51 12.56 7.55 -10.67
N THR A 52 12.41 8.01 -9.44
CA THR A 52 11.09 8.26 -8.82
C THR A 52 10.54 9.64 -9.15
N LYS A 53 11.37 10.54 -9.71
CA LYS A 53 10.98 11.87 -10.15
C LYS A 53 9.81 11.83 -11.14
N ASP A 54 9.80 10.88 -12.07
CA ASP A 54 8.72 10.73 -13.06
C ASP A 54 7.36 10.44 -12.43
N TYR A 55 7.33 9.80 -11.25
CA TYR A 55 6.08 9.59 -10.50
C TYR A 55 5.69 10.82 -9.68
N LEU A 56 6.66 11.50 -9.05
CA LEU A 56 6.41 12.63 -8.16
C LEU A 56 6.06 13.92 -8.90
N ASP A 57 6.67 14.14 -10.06
CA ASP A 57 6.43 15.33 -10.89
C ASP A 57 5.21 15.14 -11.81
N ASN A 58 4.61 13.95 -11.84
CA ASN A 58 3.42 13.69 -12.64
C ASN A 58 2.25 14.54 -12.13
N PRO A 59 1.75 15.52 -12.91
CA PRO A 59 0.72 16.45 -12.45
C PRO A 59 -0.64 15.78 -12.23
N GLU A 60 -0.85 14.57 -12.73
CA GLU A 60 -2.09 13.81 -12.51
C GLU A 60 -2.17 13.18 -11.12
N PHE A 61 -1.04 13.02 -10.44
CA PHE A 61 -0.97 12.39 -9.13
C PHE A 61 -0.75 13.42 -8.02
N LYS A 62 -1.15 13.06 -6.80
CA LYS A 62 -0.78 13.77 -5.58
C LYS A 62 -0.27 12.79 -4.54
N ALA A 63 0.75 13.19 -3.80
CA ALA A 63 1.24 12.44 -2.65
C ALA A 63 0.24 12.53 -1.49
N VAL A 64 0.06 11.43 -0.78
CA VAL A 64 -0.84 11.32 0.38
C VAL A 64 -0.20 10.51 1.49
N GLN A 65 -0.59 10.84 2.73
CA GLN A 65 -0.19 10.05 3.89
C GLN A 65 -1.00 8.76 3.99
N THR A 66 -0.33 7.63 4.23
CA THR A 66 -1.00 6.35 4.40
C THR A 66 -1.47 6.14 5.84
N THR A 67 -2.78 5.94 6.04
CA THR A 67 -3.39 5.86 7.39
C THR A 67 -2.86 4.72 8.25
N SER A 68 -2.49 3.59 7.63
CA SER A 68 -1.93 2.41 8.30
C SER A 68 -0.46 2.57 8.67
N ARG A 69 0.19 3.67 8.25
CA ARG A 69 1.54 4.07 8.64
C ARG A 69 1.56 5.08 9.79
N ILE A 70 0.41 5.32 10.41
CA ILE A 70 0.26 6.21 11.56
C ILE A 70 -0.09 5.35 12.78
N PRO A 71 0.74 5.35 13.84
CA PRO A 71 0.40 4.70 15.09
C PRO A 71 -0.91 5.25 15.66
N LYS A 72 -1.84 4.35 15.95
CA LYS A 72 -3.13 4.68 16.56
C LYS A 72 -3.10 4.41 18.06
N SER A 73 -4.07 5.00 18.77
CA SER A 73 -4.31 4.69 20.19
C SER A 73 -4.94 3.31 20.39
N THR A 74 -5.59 2.78 19.34
CA THR A 74 -6.08 1.40 19.27
C THR A 74 -4.97 0.47 18.77
N ASN A 75 -5.27 -0.84 18.72
CA ASN A 75 -4.32 -1.84 18.22
C ASN A 75 -4.39 -2.05 16.69
N ASP A 76 -5.19 -1.25 16.00
CA ASP A 76 -5.35 -1.33 14.55
C ASP A 76 -4.05 -0.90 13.85
N ASP A 77 -3.76 -1.50 12.70
CA ASP A 77 -2.62 -1.20 11.82
C ASP A 77 -1.22 -1.31 12.44
N ASN A 78 -1.08 -1.78 13.69
CA ASN A 78 0.22 -1.94 14.37
C ASN A 78 1.25 -2.72 13.55
N PHE A 79 0.80 -3.63 12.69
CA PHE A 79 1.68 -4.36 11.78
C PHE A 79 2.43 -3.41 10.81
N PHE A 80 1.75 -2.44 10.19
CA PHE A 80 2.39 -1.47 9.30
C PHE A 80 2.93 -0.24 10.03
N ALA A 81 2.21 0.25 11.05
CA ALA A 81 2.55 1.47 11.78
C ALA A 81 3.67 1.29 12.82
N ARG A 82 4.02 0.04 13.16
CA ARG A 82 5.06 -0.24 14.16
C ARG A 82 6.01 -1.32 13.68
N THR A 83 5.48 -2.52 13.38
CA THR A 83 6.34 -3.68 13.06
C THR A 83 7.13 -3.48 11.77
N LEU A 84 6.50 -2.95 10.72
CA LEU A 84 7.14 -2.70 9.42
C LEU A 84 7.60 -1.25 9.22
N GLN A 85 7.60 -0.40 10.26
CA GLN A 85 8.01 1.02 10.20
C GLN A 85 9.41 1.25 10.80
N GLY A 86 10.20 0.19 11.02
CA GLY A 86 11.56 0.32 11.52
C GLY A 86 12.57 0.64 10.42
N ASP A 87 13.70 1.23 10.80
CA ASP A 87 14.81 1.59 9.91
C ASP A 87 15.36 0.39 9.13
N ASP A 88 15.37 -0.80 9.72
CA ASP A 88 15.80 -2.04 9.05
C ASP A 88 14.66 -2.78 8.34
N THR A 89 13.43 -2.24 8.30
CA THR A 89 12.27 -2.87 7.64
C THR A 89 11.82 -2.08 6.41
N ILE A 90 10.69 -1.35 6.50
CA ILE A 90 10.27 -0.40 5.47
C ILE A 90 10.40 0.99 6.07
N GLN A 91 11.56 1.60 5.87
CA GLN A 91 11.85 2.93 6.41
C GLN A 91 11.04 4.00 5.67
N HIS A 92 11.06 3.96 4.34
CA HIS A 92 10.40 4.96 3.49
C HIS A 92 9.14 4.41 2.83
N TRP A 93 8.05 5.16 2.94
CA TRP A 93 6.72 4.79 2.43
C TRP A 93 5.96 6.01 1.92
N LEU A 94 5.69 6.08 0.61
CA LEU A 94 4.94 7.19 0.03
C LEU A 94 3.90 6.73 -0.99
N ALA A 95 2.63 7.00 -0.70
CA ALA A 95 1.53 6.75 -1.61
C ALA A 95 1.25 7.97 -2.51
N LEU A 96 0.97 7.71 -3.78
CA LEU A 96 0.52 8.67 -4.77
C LEU A 96 -0.83 8.19 -5.32
N ILE A 97 -1.84 9.06 -5.29
CA ILE A 97 -3.16 8.77 -5.88
C ILE A 97 -3.46 9.74 -7.02
N PRO A 98 -4.22 9.31 -8.05
CA PRO A 98 -4.72 10.22 -9.07
C PRO A 98 -5.57 11.34 -8.45
N LYS A 99 -5.42 12.55 -8.98
CA LYS A 99 -6.31 13.69 -8.70
C LYS A 99 -7.69 13.49 -9.34
N ALA A 100 -7.73 12.73 -10.44
CA ALA A 100 -8.94 12.30 -11.11
C ALA A 100 -8.77 10.83 -11.54
N PHE A 101 -9.81 10.03 -11.35
CA PHE A 101 -9.77 8.60 -11.60
C PHE A 101 -10.39 8.26 -12.96
N VAL A 102 -9.72 7.42 -13.74
CA VAL A 102 -10.25 6.92 -15.02
C VAL A 102 -11.50 6.07 -14.75
N PRO A 103 -12.69 6.39 -15.29
CA PRO A 103 -13.91 5.62 -15.04
C PRO A 103 -13.71 4.13 -15.29
N LEU A 104 -14.25 3.28 -14.40
CA LEU A 104 -14.19 1.84 -14.61
C LEU A 104 -14.99 1.48 -15.87
N PRO A 105 -14.55 0.49 -16.66
CA PRO A 105 -15.33 -0.02 -17.78
C PRO A 105 -16.75 -0.36 -17.33
N GLN A 106 -17.72 -0.12 -18.20
CA GLN A 106 -19.12 -0.41 -17.91
C GLN A 106 -19.25 -1.89 -17.52
N GLN A 107 -19.81 -2.13 -16.34
CA GLN A 107 -19.86 -3.45 -15.71
C GLN A 107 -20.60 -4.43 -16.63
N THR A 108 -19.93 -5.47 -17.09
CA THR A 108 -20.61 -6.63 -17.70
C THR A 108 -21.13 -7.54 -16.59
N ASP A 109 -22.33 -8.12 -16.73
CA ASP A 109 -22.91 -9.02 -15.71
C ASP A 109 -22.03 -10.24 -15.38
N THR A 110 -21.07 -10.56 -16.26
CA THR A 110 -20.08 -11.59 -15.99
C THR A 110 -18.92 -10.98 -15.21
N PRO A 111 -18.73 -11.35 -13.93
CA PRO A 111 -17.57 -10.91 -13.20
C PRO A 111 -16.31 -11.48 -13.86
N PRO A 112 -15.13 -10.85 -13.70
CA PRO A 112 -13.85 -11.36 -14.19
C PRO A 112 -13.37 -12.62 -13.42
N ILE A 113 -14.30 -13.52 -13.05
CA ILE A 113 -14.11 -14.78 -12.33
C ILE A 113 -13.23 -15.77 -13.10
N GLY A 114 -12.88 -15.50 -14.36
CA GLY A 114 -11.95 -16.31 -15.16
C GLY A 114 -10.67 -15.62 -15.64
N THR A 115 -10.42 -14.34 -15.30
CA THR A 115 -9.17 -13.64 -15.69
C THR A 115 -8.11 -13.63 -14.60
N LEU A 116 -8.49 -13.95 -13.35
CA LEU A 116 -7.56 -14.17 -12.24
C LEU A 116 -6.99 -15.60 -12.21
N ASN A 117 -6.55 -16.09 -13.37
CA ASN A 117 -5.98 -17.43 -13.53
C ASN A 117 -4.48 -17.48 -13.21
N GLY A 118 -3.95 -16.50 -12.46
CA GLY A 118 -2.51 -16.34 -12.26
C GLY A 118 -1.76 -16.08 -13.57
N ARG A 119 -2.45 -15.57 -14.60
CA ARG A 119 -1.80 -15.21 -15.87
C ARG A 119 -1.10 -13.87 -15.69
N THR A 120 0.21 -13.95 -15.58
CA THR A 120 1.07 -12.79 -15.47
C THR A 120 0.99 -11.96 -16.73
N THR A 121 0.78 -10.65 -16.62
CA THR A 121 0.70 -9.79 -17.81
C THR A 121 2.08 -9.54 -18.41
N ARG A 122 3.13 -9.58 -17.58
CA ARG A 122 4.55 -9.29 -17.92
C ARG A 122 4.78 -7.96 -18.65
N LYS A 123 3.74 -7.13 -18.73
CA LYS A 123 3.77 -5.78 -19.28
C LYS A 123 3.48 -4.83 -18.14
N ILE A 124 4.36 -3.86 -17.96
CA ILE A 124 4.16 -2.83 -16.94
C ILE A 124 2.88 -2.06 -17.25
N ARG A 125 2.03 -1.92 -16.23
CA ARG A 125 0.86 -1.05 -16.28
C ARG A 125 1.31 0.39 -16.50
N ASP A 126 0.67 1.05 -17.47
CA ASP A 126 0.86 2.48 -17.68
C ASP A 126 0.52 3.24 -16.39
N THR A 127 1.39 4.18 -16.02
CA THR A 127 1.23 5.00 -14.81
C THR A 127 -0.10 5.75 -14.84
N HIS A 128 -0.51 6.29 -15.98
CA HIS A 128 -1.79 7.02 -16.14
C HIS A 128 -3.03 6.13 -15.93
N GLN A 129 -2.85 4.80 -16.00
CA GLN A 129 -3.91 3.82 -15.80
C GLN A 129 -3.86 3.17 -14.41
N SER A 130 -3.08 3.73 -13.49
CA SER A 130 -2.94 3.26 -12.11
C SER A 130 -3.82 4.09 -11.17
N ASP A 131 -4.54 3.43 -10.27
CA ASP A 131 -5.38 4.07 -9.25
C ASP A 131 -4.61 4.37 -7.95
N LEU A 132 -3.43 3.77 -7.79
CA LEU A 132 -2.47 4.03 -6.72
C LEU A 132 -1.06 3.70 -7.22
N LEU A 133 -0.09 4.52 -6.84
CA LEU A 133 1.32 4.18 -6.85
C LEU A 133 1.82 4.21 -5.40
N LEU A 134 2.62 3.23 -5.01
CA LEU A 134 3.22 3.17 -3.69
C LEU A 134 4.72 2.99 -3.82
N LEU A 135 5.48 4.03 -3.46
CA LEU A 135 6.93 4.02 -3.43
C LEU A 135 7.41 3.52 -2.06
N LEU A 136 8.37 2.59 -2.07
CA LEU A 136 8.86 1.91 -0.87
C LEU A 136 10.38 1.79 -0.91
N HIS A 137 11.03 1.95 0.25
CA HIS A 137 12.39 1.48 0.46
C HIS A 137 12.39 0.24 1.35
N LEU A 138 12.90 -0.88 0.84
CA LEU A 138 12.90 -2.19 1.49
C LEU A 138 14.30 -2.49 2.01
N ASN A 139 14.44 -2.61 3.34
CA ASN A 139 15.70 -2.92 4.02
C ASN A 139 15.83 -4.41 4.41
N ASN A 140 16.97 -4.76 5.01
CA ASN A 140 17.42 -6.15 5.20
C ASN A 140 16.64 -6.93 6.25
N GLY A 141 16.01 -6.26 7.22
CA GLY A 141 15.12 -6.88 8.20
C GLY A 141 13.87 -7.52 7.61
N LEU A 142 13.59 -7.32 6.32
CA LEU A 142 12.50 -8.00 5.58
C LEU A 142 12.93 -9.32 4.95
N ASN A 143 14.20 -9.72 5.08
CA ASN A 143 14.78 -10.81 4.30
C ASN A 143 14.29 -12.20 4.72
N GLY A 144 14.07 -13.05 3.72
CA GLY A 144 13.81 -14.48 3.89
C GLY A 144 15.01 -15.37 3.54
N PHE A 145 15.80 -14.92 2.56
CA PHE A 145 17.11 -15.48 2.20
C PHE A 145 18.14 -14.36 2.18
N ALA A 146 19.43 -14.70 2.02
CA ALA A 146 20.51 -13.71 1.96
C ALA A 146 20.24 -12.62 0.93
N ASP A 147 20.01 -11.40 1.43
CA ASP A 147 19.64 -10.17 0.70
C ASP A 147 18.47 -10.36 -0.29
N VAL A 148 17.48 -11.17 0.08
CA VAL A 148 16.22 -11.33 -0.68
C VAL A 148 15.05 -11.09 0.25
N VAL A 149 14.22 -10.11 -0.08
CA VAL A 149 13.00 -9.78 0.65
C VAL A 149 12.08 -11.00 0.69
N HIS A 150 11.60 -11.35 1.89
CA HIS A 150 10.74 -12.50 2.11
C HIS A 150 9.43 -12.35 1.35
N GLY A 151 8.98 -13.40 0.65
CA GLY A 151 7.73 -13.37 -0.12
C GLY A 151 6.51 -12.98 0.73
N GLY A 152 6.48 -13.40 2.00
CA GLY A 152 5.47 -12.96 2.97
C GLY A 152 5.46 -11.46 3.28
N ALA A 153 6.62 -10.78 3.24
CA ALA A 153 6.68 -9.32 3.38
C ALA A 153 6.13 -8.63 2.12
N LEU A 154 6.46 -9.14 0.94
CA LEU A 154 5.86 -8.68 -0.32
C LEU A 154 4.33 -8.90 -0.33
N CYS A 155 3.88 -10.03 0.24
CA CYS A 155 2.45 -10.32 0.38
C CYS A 155 1.73 -9.30 1.25
N ALA A 156 2.29 -8.97 2.41
CA ALA A 156 1.79 -7.90 3.25
C ALA A 156 1.73 -6.55 2.49
N ILE A 157 2.82 -6.17 1.82
CA ILE A 157 2.88 -4.93 1.03
C ILE A 157 1.75 -4.87 -0.01
N PHE A 158 1.51 -5.98 -0.74
CA PHE A 158 0.41 -6.04 -1.69
C PHE A 158 -0.96 -5.95 -1.02
N ASP A 159 -1.18 -6.65 0.09
CA ASP A 159 -2.47 -6.58 0.82
C ASP A 159 -2.81 -5.13 1.21
N GLU A 160 -1.83 -4.39 1.74
CA GLU A 160 -2.00 -3.00 2.13
C GLU A 160 -2.19 -2.07 0.92
N ALA A 161 -1.32 -2.17 -0.08
CA ALA A 161 -1.40 -1.32 -1.28
C ALA A 161 -2.73 -1.50 -2.03
N LEU A 162 -3.18 -2.75 -2.18
CA LEU A 162 -4.43 -3.05 -2.85
C LEU A 162 -5.64 -2.63 -2.00
N SER A 163 -5.59 -2.78 -0.68
CA SER A 163 -6.62 -2.25 0.23
C SER A 163 -6.76 -0.73 0.09
N PHE A 164 -5.63 -0.01 0.08
CA PHE A 164 -5.59 1.45 -0.09
C PHE A 164 -6.16 1.88 -1.44
N CYS A 165 -5.79 1.17 -2.52
CA CYS A 165 -6.30 1.38 -3.87
C CYS A 165 -7.82 1.21 -3.93
N VAL A 166 -8.36 0.13 -3.35
CA VAL A 166 -9.80 -0.12 -3.31
C VAL A 166 -10.50 0.97 -2.52
N GLU A 167 -9.98 1.35 -1.35
CA GLU A 167 -10.64 2.32 -0.49
C GLU A 167 -10.68 3.73 -1.10
N ALA A 168 -9.56 4.18 -1.68
CA ALA A 168 -9.48 5.46 -2.38
C ALA A 168 -10.54 5.54 -3.47
N ARG A 169 -10.69 4.49 -4.27
CA ARG A 169 -11.70 4.45 -5.33
C ARG A 169 -13.12 4.36 -4.77
N ARG A 170 -13.34 3.47 -3.82
CA ARG A 170 -14.67 3.15 -3.28
C ARG A 170 -15.31 4.37 -2.66
N GLN A 171 -14.60 5.09 -1.79
CA GLN A 171 -15.17 6.25 -1.13
C GLN A 171 -15.37 7.45 -2.09
N LEU A 172 -14.69 7.47 -3.24
CA LEU A 172 -14.89 8.51 -4.26
C LEU A 172 -16.11 8.23 -5.13
N THR A 173 -16.47 6.96 -5.25
CA THR A 173 -17.54 6.50 -6.14
C THR A 173 -18.81 6.11 -5.40
N THR A 174 -18.74 6.01 -4.06
CA THR A 174 -19.86 5.58 -3.22
C THR A 174 -19.85 6.29 -1.86
N ASP A 175 -21.04 6.49 -1.29
CA ASP A 175 -21.19 6.97 0.09
C ASP A 175 -21.08 5.84 1.13
N ALA A 176 -20.79 4.61 0.70
CA ALA A 176 -20.60 3.47 1.58
C ALA A 176 -19.43 3.73 2.54
N ARG A 177 -19.60 3.37 3.82
CA ARG A 177 -18.59 3.54 4.88
C ARG A 177 -18.30 2.26 5.64
N GLU A 178 -18.90 1.16 5.19
CA GLU A 178 -18.65 -0.18 5.66
C GLU A 178 -17.17 -0.55 5.46
N LEU A 179 -16.63 -1.32 6.40
CA LEU A 179 -15.28 -1.87 6.27
C LEU A 179 -15.21 -2.79 5.05
N ILE A 180 -14.05 -2.79 4.40
CA ILE A 180 -13.71 -3.76 3.36
C ILE A 180 -12.73 -4.78 3.94
N TYR A 181 -12.83 -6.03 3.47
CA TYR A 181 -11.95 -7.11 3.89
C TYR A 181 -11.35 -7.81 2.69
N THR A 182 -10.07 -8.17 2.79
CA THR A 182 -9.42 -9.08 1.83
C THR A 182 -10.12 -10.44 1.89
N ALA A 183 -10.78 -10.83 0.81
CA ALA A 183 -11.42 -12.14 0.67
C ALA A 183 -10.51 -13.14 -0.06
N LYS A 184 -9.69 -12.66 -0.99
CA LYS A 184 -8.68 -13.46 -1.70
C LYS A 184 -7.51 -12.56 -2.11
N LEU A 185 -6.30 -13.05 -1.94
CA LEU A 185 -5.08 -12.48 -2.50
C LEU A 185 -4.28 -13.59 -3.16
N THR A 186 -3.79 -13.36 -4.37
CA THR A 186 -2.98 -14.30 -5.15
C THR A 186 -1.80 -13.54 -5.72
N ILE A 187 -0.60 -14.06 -5.48
CA ILE A 187 0.65 -13.39 -5.86
C ILE A 187 1.48 -14.35 -6.70
N SER A 188 1.99 -13.82 -7.81
CA SER A 188 2.99 -14.47 -8.66
C SER A 188 4.34 -13.81 -8.43
N TYR A 189 5.29 -14.53 -7.84
CA TYR A 189 6.67 -14.08 -7.66
C TYR A 189 7.47 -14.40 -8.92
N LEU A 190 7.88 -13.37 -9.67
CA LEU A 190 8.50 -13.51 -10.99
C LEU A 190 10.03 -13.45 -10.93
N ALA A 191 10.57 -12.63 -10.03
CA ALA A 191 12.00 -12.47 -9.79
C ALA A 191 12.26 -12.08 -8.31
N PRO A 192 13.43 -12.41 -7.75
CA PRO A 192 13.76 -12.04 -6.38
C PRO A 192 13.94 -10.53 -6.24
N VAL A 193 13.34 -9.94 -5.21
CA VAL A 193 13.58 -8.55 -4.81
C VAL A 193 14.80 -8.52 -3.91
N ARG A 194 15.89 -7.89 -4.36
CA ARG A 194 17.10 -7.71 -3.54
C ARG A 194 16.89 -6.62 -2.50
N SER A 195 17.55 -6.71 -1.36
CA SER A 195 17.58 -5.67 -0.33
C SER A 195 19.02 -5.23 -0.05
N PRO A 196 19.25 -3.96 0.35
CA PRO A 196 18.29 -2.87 0.31
C PRO A 196 17.92 -2.49 -1.13
N SER A 197 16.68 -2.10 -1.37
CA SER A 197 16.25 -1.58 -2.68
C SER A 197 15.05 -0.66 -2.58
N THR A 198 14.87 0.18 -3.60
CA THR A 198 13.68 1.02 -3.73
C THR A 198 12.81 0.47 -4.87
N VAL A 199 11.50 0.37 -4.62
CA VAL A 199 10.53 -0.22 -5.55
C VAL A 199 9.27 0.63 -5.63
N VAL A 200 8.49 0.43 -6.69
CA VAL A 200 7.14 0.98 -6.83
C VAL A 200 6.12 -0.14 -6.97
N VAL A 201 5.03 -0.05 -6.22
CA VAL A 201 3.83 -0.87 -6.44
C VAL A 201 2.82 -0.04 -7.21
N LYS A 202 2.43 -0.49 -8.40
CA LYS A 202 1.30 0.09 -9.15
C LYS A 202 0.07 -0.74 -8.87
N CYS A 203 -1.05 -0.12 -8.50
CA CYS A 203 -2.33 -0.80 -8.28
C CYS A 203 -3.44 -0.19 -9.13
N TRP A 204 -4.39 -1.00 -9.55
CA TRP A 204 -5.59 -0.55 -10.27
C TRP A 204 -6.76 -1.49 -10.04
N LEU A 205 -7.97 -0.93 -10.04
CA LEU A 205 -9.21 -1.68 -10.05
C LEU A 205 -9.50 -2.18 -11.48
N GLU A 206 -9.82 -3.46 -11.57
CA GLU A 206 -10.27 -4.11 -12.80
C GLU A 206 -11.80 -4.04 -12.91
N ALA A 207 -12.50 -4.26 -11.80
CA ALA A 207 -13.96 -4.28 -11.76
C ALA A 207 -14.50 -4.09 -10.35
N ALA A 208 -15.77 -3.71 -10.28
CA ALA A 208 -16.58 -3.74 -9.07
C ALA A 208 -17.93 -4.37 -9.39
N HIS A 209 -18.41 -5.31 -8.56
CA HIS A 209 -19.70 -5.98 -8.72
C HIS A 209 -20.40 -6.08 -7.36
N GLY A 210 -21.38 -5.21 -7.13
CA GLY A 210 -22.05 -5.10 -5.83
C GLY A 210 -21.04 -4.81 -4.72
N ARG A 211 -20.89 -5.74 -3.76
CA ARG A 211 -19.94 -5.62 -2.63
C ARG A 211 -18.52 -6.08 -2.96
N LYS A 212 -18.26 -6.58 -4.17
CA LYS A 212 -16.99 -7.19 -4.57
C LYS A 212 -16.14 -6.23 -5.38
N TRP A 213 -14.88 -6.07 -5.01
CA TRP A 213 -13.90 -5.20 -5.63
C TRP A 213 -12.73 -6.04 -6.13
N TYR A 214 -12.49 -6.02 -7.43
CA TYR A 214 -11.44 -6.79 -8.09
C TYR A 214 -10.30 -5.86 -8.44
N VAL A 215 -9.12 -6.12 -7.87
CA VAL A 215 -7.97 -5.21 -7.94
C VAL A 215 -6.71 -6.00 -8.30
N ARG A 216 -5.80 -5.35 -9.00
CA ARG A 216 -4.49 -5.91 -9.36
C ARG A 216 -3.38 -4.97 -8.96
N GLY A 217 -2.18 -5.52 -8.85
CA GLY A 217 -0.97 -4.72 -8.71
C GLY A 217 0.29 -5.36 -9.24
N GLN A 218 1.30 -4.54 -9.45
CA GLN A 218 2.64 -4.93 -9.90
C GLN A 218 3.69 -4.26 -9.02
N LEU A 219 4.66 -5.03 -8.54
CA LEU A 219 5.84 -4.52 -7.86
C LEU A 219 7.00 -4.47 -8.86
N ILE A 220 7.54 -3.27 -9.06
CA ILE A 220 8.49 -2.93 -10.12
C ILE A 220 9.74 -2.29 -9.51
N GLY A 221 10.91 -2.70 -9.99
CA GLY A 221 12.20 -2.09 -9.64
C GLY A 221 12.52 -0.83 -10.44
N GLU A 222 13.57 -0.13 -10.01
CA GLU A 222 14.15 1.00 -10.75
C GLU A 222 14.50 0.65 -12.22
N ASP A 223 14.95 -0.58 -12.46
CA ASP A 223 15.32 -1.10 -13.78
C ASP A 223 14.11 -1.47 -14.66
N GLY A 224 12.88 -1.27 -14.17
CA GLY A 224 11.65 -1.67 -14.85
C GLY A 224 11.33 -3.16 -14.74
N THR A 225 12.10 -3.95 -13.98
CA THR A 225 11.79 -5.37 -13.77
C THR A 225 10.51 -5.52 -12.93
N ILE A 226 9.55 -6.30 -13.42
CA ILE A 226 8.39 -6.72 -12.63
C ILE A 226 8.82 -7.90 -11.77
N TYR A 227 9.00 -7.67 -10.47
CA TYR A 227 9.40 -8.72 -9.53
C TYR A 227 8.22 -9.58 -9.09
N SER A 228 7.03 -9.00 -8.96
CA SER A 228 5.84 -9.71 -8.52
C SER A 228 4.57 -9.06 -9.06
N GLU A 229 3.56 -9.87 -9.30
CA GLU A 229 2.22 -9.41 -9.64
C GLU A 229 1.21 -9.95 -8.65
N ALA A 230 0.19 -9.16 -8.32
CA ALA A 230 -0.86 -9.52 -7.39
C ALA A 230 -2.24 -9.32 -8.00
N GLU A 231 -3.14 -10.20 -7.59
CA GLU A 231 -4.55 -10.25 -7.94
C GLU A 231 -5.33 -10.46 -6.66
N GLY A 232 -6.33 -9.63 -6.40
CA GLY A 232 -7.14 -9.83 -5.21
C GLY A 232 -8.58 -9.36 -5.32
N LEU A 233 -9.33 -9.81 -4.32
CA LEU A 233 -10.75 -9.60 -4.15
C LEU A 233 -10.98 -9.02 -2.76
N TRP A 234 -11.50 -7.80 -2.70
CA TRP A 234 -11.99 -7.18 -1.48
C TRP A 234 -13.51 -7.24 -1.46
N VAL A 235 -14.07 -7.42 -0.26
CA VAL A 235 -15.52 -7.48 -0.07
C VAL A 235 -15.92 -6.47 1.01
N SER A 236 -16.81 -5.54 0.65
CA SER A 236 -17.46 -4.65 1.62
C SER A 236 -18.32 -5.46 2.58
N ALA A 237 -18.24 -5.15 3.88
CA ALA A 237 -19.06 -5.77 4.91
C ALA A 237 -20.54 -5.67 4.53
N GLY A 238 -21.32 -6.71 4.83
CA GLY A 238 -22.78 -6.59 4.75
C GLY A 238 -23.27 -5.65 5.85
N GLN A 239 -24.36 -4.92 5.59
CA GLN A 239 -25.08 -4.26 6.67
C GLN A 239 -25.51 -5.34 7.67
N LYS A 240 -25.12 -5.19 8.94
CA LYS A 240 -25.75 -5.99 10.01
C LYS A 240 -27.20 -5.50 10.10
N LEU A 241 -28.14 -6.40 9.82
CA LEU A 241 -29.56 -6.22 10.12
C LEU A 241 -29.77 -6.02 11.63
#